data_AF-A0AAE3I7C6-F1
#
_entry.id   AF-A0AAE3I7C6-F1
#
_cell.length_a   1.000
_cell.length_b   1.000
_cell.length_c   1.000
_cell.angle_alpha   90.00
_cell.angle_beta   90.00
_cell.angle_gamma   90.00
#
_symmetry.space_group_name_H-M   'P 1'
#
loop_
_entity.id
_entity.type
_entity.pdbx_description
1 polymer ?
#
loop_
_entity_poly.entity_id
_entity_poly.type
_entity_poly.pdbx_seq_one_letter_code
_entity_poly.pdbx_strand_id
1 'polypeptide(L)'
;MAVTIFGCTRTELPVNTNVAELRQYVRLSTPPTASRFELATLPENNTGIGVPGPTDYVALVAAIKLPRSGASLIESQPRSSESTPVPEAFLRAWLSAPEKDALRRVSTQASVAYNISALVTGPAKRAIAIPVSAEDWVLYLEYVAP
;
A
#
# COMPACT_ATOMS: atom_id res chain seq x y z
N MET A 1 38.10 28.03 -2.68
CA MET A 1 37.72 26.62 -2.45
C MET A 1 36.22 26.57 -2.27
N ALA A 2 35.50 26.02 -3.25
CA ALA A 2 34.06 25.82 -3.14
C ALA A 2 33.81 24.45 -2.47
N VAL A 3 33.04 24.45 -1.38
CA VAL A 3 32.62 23.23 -0.71
C VAL A 3 31.39 22.71 -1.43
N THR A 4 31.57 21.64 -2.20
CA THR A 4 30.47 20.89 -2.82
C THR A 4 29.73 20.17 -1.70
N ILE A 5 28.53 20.65 -1.34
CA ILE A 5 27.62 19.92 -0.46
C ILE A 5 27.13 18.72 -1.26
N PHE A 6 27.70 17.55 -0.99
CA PHE A 6 27.11 16.28 -1.40
C PHE A 6 25.74 16.20 -0.73
N GLY A 7 24.69 16.46 -1.52
CA GLY A 7 23.33 16.13 -1.11
C GLY A 7 23.30 14.66 -0.76
N CYS A 8 22.99 14.33 0.49
CA CYS A 8 22.75 12.97 0.92
C CYS A 8 21.73 12.34 -0.03
N THR A 9 22.13 11.28 -0.72
CA THR A 9 21.24 10.46 -1.53
C THR A 9 20.12 9.95 -0.64
N ARG A 10 18.93 10.55 -0.80
CA ARG A 10 17.67 10.10 -0.21
C ARG A 10 17.51 8.63 -0.57
N THR A 11 17.71 7.75 0.40
CA THR A 11 17.41 6.33 0.22
C THR A 11 15.90 6.22 0.39
N GLU A 12 15.15 6.59 -0.65
CA GLU A 12 13.77 6.12 -0.79
C GLU A 12 13.85 4.59 -0.68
N LEU A 13 13.10 3.99 0.24
CA LEU A 13 13.04 2.53 0.32
C LEU A 13 12.62 2.04 -1.07
N PRO A 14 13.46 1.23 -1.74
CA PRO A 14 13.20 0.87 -3.12
C PRO A 14 11.90 0.08 -3.21
N VAL A 15 11.11 0.35 -4.26
CA VAL A 15 9.92 -0.42 -4.57
C VAL A 15 10.32 -1.88 -4.70
N ASN A 16 9.71 -2.73 -3.88
CA ASN A 16 9.97 -4.15 -3.87
C ASN A 16 9.11 -4.84 -4.92
N THR A 17 9.74 -5.58 -5.81
CA THR A 17 9.07 -6.32 -6.89
C THR A 17 9.00 -7.83 -6.63
N ASN A 18 9.56 -8.30 -5.52
CA ASN A 18 9.62 -9.72 -5.17
C ASN A 18 8.25 -10.22 -4.65
N VAL A 19 7.56 -10.97 -5.50
CA VAL A 19 6.25 -11.59 -5.18
C VAL A 19 6.29 -12.44 -3.91
N ALA A 20 7.41 -13.14 -3.66
CA ALA A 20 7.53 -14.00 -2.49
C ALA A 20 7.53 -13.20 -1.18
N GLU A 21 8.09 -12.00 -1.18
CA GLU A 21 8.19 -11.14 0.00
C GLU A 21 6.84 -10.50 0.36
N LEU A 22 5.95 -10.27 -0.62
CA LEU A 22 4.60 -9.77 -0.33
C LEU A 22 3.82 -10.68 0.63
N ARG A 23 4.11 -11.99 0.64
CA ARG A 23 3.47 -12.97 1.54
C ARG A 23 3.74 -12.71 3.02
N GLN A 24 4.77 -11.93 3.33
CA GLN A 24 5.05 -11.49 4.70
C GLN A 24 3.97 -10.53 5.23
N TYR A 25 3.21 -9.90 4.34
CA TYR A 25 2.20 -8.89 4.68
C TYR A 25 0.78 -9.37 4.40
N VAL A 26 0.56 -10.11 3.31
CA VAL A 26 -0.78 -10.57 2.89
C VAL A 26 -0.76 -12.04 2.47
N ARG A 27 -1.69 -12.82 3.03
CA ARG A 27 -1.90 -14.25 2.70
C ARG A 27 -2.94 -14.38 1.59
N LEU A 28 -2.46 -14.63 0.38
CA LEU A 28 -3.29 -14.93 -0.79
C LEU A 28 -3.32 -16.44 -1.05
N SER A 29 -4.45 -16.95 -1.57
CA SER A 29 -4.59 -18.36 -1.94
C SER A 29 -3.65 -18.76 -3.08
N THR A 30 -3.45 -17.83 -4.02
CA THR A 30 -2.54 -17.98 -5.16
C THR A 30 -1.53 -16.85 -5.13
N PRO A 31 -0.22 -17.11 -5.30
CA PRO A 31 0.75 -16.03 -5.45
C PRO A 31 0.41 -15.13 -6.66
N PRO A 32 0.58 -13.80 -6.54
CA PRO A 32 0.52 -12.90 -7.68
C PRO A 32 1.50 -13.30 -8.78
N THR A 33 1.16 -13.03 -10.03
CA THR A 33 2.09 -13.18 -11.15
C THR A 33 3.07 -12.01 -11.24
N ALA A 34 2.68 -10.85 -10.68
CA ALA A 34 3.56 -9.70 -10.49
C ALA A 34 3.17 -8.94 -9.22
N SER A 35 4.15 -8.29 -8.59
CA SER A 35 3.93 -7.38 -7.47
C SER A 35 4.89 -6.20 -7.55
N ARG A 36 4.44 -5.04 -7.11
CA ARG A 36 5.25 -3.86 -6.80
C ARG A 36 4.73 -3.31 -5.49
N PHE A 37 5.53 -3.23 -4.44
CA PHE A 37 5.06 -2.77 -3.14
C PHE A 37 6.12 -2.00 -2.38
N GLU A 38 5.67 -1.19 -1.44
CA GLU A 38 6.52 -0.35 -0.60
C GLU A 38 5.86 -0.21 0.77
N LEU A 39 6.68 -0.25 1.83
CA LEU A 39 6.27 0.17 3.16
C LEU A 39 6.66 1.64 3.32
N ALA A 40 5.67 2.52 3.37
CA ALA A 40 5.86 3.95 3.51
C ALA A 40 5.56 4.40 4.95
N THR A 41 6.41 5.28 5.49
CA THR A 41 6.25 5.88 6.81
C THR A 41 6.09 7.39 6.69
N LEU A 42 5.08 7.97 7.36
CA LEU A 42 4.89 9.42 7.41
C LEU A 42 5.12 9.98 8.83
N PRO A 43 5.78 11.15 8.96
CA PRO A 43 6.43 11.89 7.88
C PRO A 43 7.64 11.11 7.33
N GLU A 44 7.95 11.24 6.04
CA GLU A 44 9.10 10.55 5.41
C GLU A 44 10.47 11.06 5.92
N ASN A 45 10.48 12.01 6.87
CA ASN A 45 11.66 12.67 7.39
C ASN A 45 12.31 11.87 8.53
N ASN A 46 13.30 11.05 8.18
CA ASN A 46 14.34 10.58 9.11
C ASN A 46 15.53 11.57 9.20
N THR A 47 15.32 12.88 9.00
CA THR A 47 16.41 13.87 8.88
C THR A 47 16.95 14.39 10.22
N GLY A 48 16.49 13.90 11.37
CA GLY A 48 17.11 14.20 12.67
C GLY A 48 17.08 15.67 13.11
N ILE A 49 16.36 16.55 12.41
CA ILE A 49 16.19 17.97 12.77
C ILE A 49 14.69 18.32 12.66
N GLY A 50 13.92 17.90 13.65
CA GLY A 50 12.49 18.16 13.71
C GLY A 50 11.83 17.18 14.66
N VAL A 51 11.21 17.72 15.69
CA VAL A 51 10.51 17.02 16.79
C VAL A 51 9.79 15.74 16.31
N PRO A 52 9.98 14.58 16.98
CA PRO A 52 9.19 13.38 16.71
C PRO A 52 7.70 13.73 16.80
N GLY A 53 7.00 13.66 15.67
CA GLY A 53 5.54 13.78 15.65
C GLY A 53 4.94 12.50 16.24
N PRO A 54 3.89 12.58 17.07
CA PRO A 54 3.37 11.44 17.84
C PRO A 54 2.62 10.37 17.02
N THR A 55 2.75 10.34 15.70
CA THR A 55 2.07 9.35 14.87
C THR A 55 2.92 8.99 13.66
N ASP A 56 3.79 7.99 13.80
CA ASP A 56 4.38 7.34 12.64
C ASP A 56 3.25 6.61 11.90
N TYR A 57 2.76 7.17 10.79
CA TYR A 57 1.80 6.44 9.96
C TYR A 57 2.58 5.48 9.07
N VAL A 58 2.47 4.19 9.35
CA VAL A 58 3.09 3.14 8.54
C VAL A 58 2.01 2.52 7.66
N ALA A 59 2.22 2.53 6.35
CA ALA A 59 1.33 1.84 5.43
C ALA A 59 2.09 1.06 4.35
N LEU A 60 1.60 -0.13 4.04
CA LEU A 60 2.01 -0.87 2.85
C LEU A 60 1.09 -0.52 1.69
N VAL A 61 1.70 -0.12 0.59
CA VAL A 61 1.02 0.12 -0.69
C VAL A 61 1.53 -0.89 -1.68
N ALA A 62 0.65 -1.68 -2.29
CA ALA A 62 1.04 -2.70 -3.27
C ALA A 62 0.16 -2.64 -4.51
N ALA A 63 0.77 -2.74 -5.68
CA ALA A 63 0.10 -3.08 -6.93
C ALA A 63 0.45 -4.52 -7.28
N ILE A 64 -0.56 -5.36 -7.53
CA ILE A 64 -0.38 -6.78 -7.82
C ILE A 64 -1.16 -7.18 -9.07
N LYS A 65 -0.63 -8.18 -9.77
CA LYS A 65 -1.34 -8.88 -10.83
C LYS A 65 -1.70 -10.27 -10.33
N LEU A 66 -2.98 -10.60 -10.28
CA LEU A 66 -3.51 -11.81 -9.70
C LEU A 66 -4.38 -12.52 -10.74
N PRO A 67 -4.17 -13.81 -11.03
CA PRO A 67 -5.05 -14.55 -11.93
C PRO A 67 -6.45 -14.63 -11.33
N ARG A 68 -7.47 -14.81 -12.17
CA ARG A 68 -8.88 -14.86 -11.74
C ARG A 68 -9.13 -15.87 -10.61
N SER A 69 -8.45 -17.03 -10.65
CA SER A 69 -8.51 -18.06 -9.61
C SER A 69 -7.94 -17.61 -8.26
N GLY A 70 -7.00 -16.67 -8.26
CA GLY A 70 -6.44 -16.06 -7.04
C GLY A 70 -7.33 -14.96 -6.47
N ALA A 71 -8.09 -14.25 -7.31
CA ALA A 71 -8.95 -13.14 -6.89
C ALA A 71 -10.13 -13.57 -6.00
N SER A 72 -10.61 -14.80 -6.14
CA SER A 72 -11.79 -15.30 -5.41
C SER A 72 -11.66 -15.20 -3.89
N LEU A 73 -10.45 -15.35 -3.33
CA LEU A 73 -10.25 -15.20 -1.89
C LEU A 73 -10.47 -13.75 -1.44
N ILE A 74 -9.97 -12.77 -2.20
CA ILE A 74 -10.18 -11.34 -1.94
C ILE A 74 -11.66 -10.99 -2.10
N GLU A 75 -12.29 -11.49 -3.17
CA GLU A 75 -13.70 -11.20 -3.47
C GLU A 75 -14.68 -11.84 -2.48
N SER A 76 -14.27 -12.91 -1.80
CA SER A 76 -15.05 -13.53 -0.71
C SER A 76 -15.01 -12.73 0.60
N GLN A 77 -14.13 -11.72 0.70
CA GLN A 77 -14.06 -10.87 1.88
C GLN A 77 -15.22 -9.86 1.92
N PRO A 78 -15.58 -9.34 3.10
CA PRO A 78 -16.58 -8.29 3.21
C PRO A 78 -16.23 -7.06 2.37
N ARG A 79 -17.25 -6.37 1.88
CA ARG A 79 -17.07 -5.07 1.21
C ARG A 79 -16.52 -4.05 2.20
N SER A 80 -15.58 -3.24 1.76
CA SER A 80 -15.09 -2.13 2.56
C SER A 80 -16.22 -1.11 2.72
N SER A 81 -16.53 -0.77 3.97
CA SER A 81 -17.44 0.33 4.34
C SER A 81 -16.68 1.59 4.77
N GLU A 82 -15.37 1.63 4.54
CA GLU A 82 -14.51 2.72 4.95
C GLU A 82 -14.83 4.01 4.17
N SER A 83 -15.18 5.07 4.90
CA SER A 83 -15.39 6.41 4.35
C SER A 83 -14.14 7.29 4.43
N THR A 84 -13.10 6.82 5.09
CA THR A 84 -11.85 7.58 5.22
C THR A 84 -11.04 7.45 3.93
N PRO A 85 -10.64 8.55 3.27
CA PRO A 85 -9.80 8.50 2.09
C PRO A 85 -8.42 7.90 2.39
N VAL A 86 -7.75 7.37 1.37
CA VAL A 86 -6.32 7.07 1.45
C VAL A 86 -5.57 8.41 1.40
N PRO A 87 -4.67 8.72 2.35
CA PRO A 87 -3.90 9.96 2.31
C PRO A 87 -3.11 10.09 1.01
N GLU A 88 -3.12 11.28 0.39
CA GLU A 88 -2.43 11.54 -0.89
C GLU A 88 -0.92 11.23 -0.82
N ALA A 89 -0.30 11.37 0.36
CA ALA A 89 1.10 11.03 0.59
C ALA A 89 1.43 9.53 0.38
N PHE A 90 0.44 8.64 0.46
CA PHE A 90 0.58 7.22 0.15
C PHE A 90 0.31 6.89 -1.34
N LEU A 91 -0.08 7.87 -2.17
CA LEU A 91 -0.20 7.68 -3.62
C LEU A 91 1.17 7.77 -4.30
N ARG A 92 1.94 6.69 -4.16
CA ARG A 92 3.34 6.63 -4.59
C ARG A 92 3.54 7.00 -6.06
N ALA A 93 4.67 7.63 -6.37
CA ALA A 93 4.98 8.11 -7.72
C ALA A 93 4.93 6.98 -8.78
N TRP A 94 5.40 5.78 -8.41
CA TRP A 94 5.49 4.59 -9.26
C TRP A 94 4.14 3.91 -9.57
N LEU A 95 3.07 4.26 -8.84
CA LEU A 95 1.72 3.83 -9.18
C LEU A 95 1.29 4.47 -10.50
N SER A 96 0.64 3.68 -11.35
CA SER A 96 -0.02 4.14 -12.57
C SER A 96 -1.23 5.02 -12.22
N ALA A 97 -1.71 5.80 -13.20
CA ALA A 97 -2.88 6.64 -13.00
C ALA A 97 -4.13 5.84 -12.58
N PRO A 98 -4.47 4.69 -13.20
CA PRO A 98 -5.59 3.86 -12.75
C PRO A 98 -5.46 3.36 -11.31
N GLU A 99 -4.25 3.00 -10.88
CA GLU A 99 -3.98 2.55 -9.51
C GLU A 99 -4.17 3.68 -8.49
N LYS A 100 -3.68 4.90 -8.81
CA LYS A 100 -3.90 6.09 -7.97
C LYS A 100 -5.39 6.45 -7.87
N ASP A 101 -6.11 6.41 -8.99
CA ASP A 101 -7.53 6.71 -9.02
C ASP A 101 -8.37 5.69 -8.25
N ALA A 102 -7.98 4.40 -8.29
CA ALA A 102 -8.60 3.36 -7.49
C ALA A 102 -8.48 3.64 -5.98
N LEU A 103 -7.28 4.02 -5.51
CA LEU A 103 -7.04 4.40 -4.12
C LEU A 103 -7.84 5.65 -3.71
N ARG A 104 -7.88 6.69 -4.54
CA ARG A 104 -8.65 7.92 -4.26
C ARG A 104 -10.14 7.65 -4.12
N ARG A 105 -10.68 6.76 -4.94
CA ARG A 105 -12.11 6.48 -4.95
C ARG A 105 -12.55 5.55 -3.83
N VAL A 106 -11.65 4.89 -3.09
CA VAL A 106 -12.05 3.88 -2.09
C VAL A 106 -13.04 4.39 -1.04
N SER A 107 -12.98 5.67 -0.67
CA SER A 107 -13.90 6.31 0.28
C SER A 107 -15.22 6.75 -0.33
N THR A 108 -15.44 6.53 -1.63
CA THR A 108 -16.67 6.90 -2.34
C THR A 108 -17.64 5.71 -2.39
N GLN A 109 -18.94 5.97 -2.26
CA GLN A 109 -19.97 4.91 -2.25
C GLN A 109 -20.02 4.05 -3.52
N ALA A 110 -19.47 4.54 -4.64
CA ALA A 110 -19.43 3.82 -5.91
C ALA A 110 -18.21 2.89 -6.06
N SER A 111 -17.24 2.95 -5.13
CA SER A 111 -16.02 2.17 -5.27
C SER A 111 -16.19 0.72 -4.87
N VAL A 112 -15.52 -0.14 -5.62
CA VAL A 112 -15.45 -1.56 -5.34
C VAL A 112 -14.20 -1.82 -4.52
N ALA A 113 -14.34 -2.00 -3.21
CA ALA A 113 -13.21 -2.35 -2.35
C ALA A 113 -13.62 -3.45 -1.37
N TYR A 114 -12.63 -4.27 -0.98
CA TYR A 114 -12.81 -5.40 -0.09
C TYR A 114 -11.96 -5.18 1.17
N ASN A 115 -12.54 -5.44 2.33
CA ASN A 115 -11.83 -5.43 3.59
C ASN A 115 -11.05 -6.74 3.74
N ILE A 116 -9.73 -6.66 3.55
CA ILE A 116 -8.85 -7.84 3.57
C ILE A 116 -8.13 -8.02 4.92
N SER A 117 -8.61 -7.41 6.01
CA SER A 117 -7.97 -7.50 7.32
C SER A 117 -7.76 -8.95 7.80
N ALA A 118 -8.66 -9.87 7.44
CA ALA A 118 -8.52 -11.30 7.75
C ALA A 118 -7.40 -12.01 6.96
N LEU A 119 -6.91 -11.38 5.89
CA LEU A 119 -5.83 -11.90 5.04
C LEU A 119 -4.46 -11.30 5.39
N VAL A 120 -4.42 -10.23 6.20
CA VAL A 120 -3.16 -9.59 6.61
C VAL A 120 -2.48 -10.42 7.70
N THR A 121 -1.15 -10.47 7.67
CA THR A 121 -0.33 -11.26 8.60
C THR A 121 -0.13 -10.62 9.97
N GLY A 122 -0.31 -9.30 10.08
CA GLY A 122 -0.15 -8.51 11.31
C GLY A 122 -1.35 -7.58 11.56
N PRO A 123 -1.42 -6.95 12.76
CA PRO A 123 -2.51 -6.06 13.10
C PRO A 123 -2.48 -4.80 12.22
N ALA A 124 -3.48 -4.66 11.36
CA ALA A 124 -3.69 -3.47 10.56
C ALA A 124 -4.90 -2.69 11.10
N LYS A 125 -4.79 -1.37 11.17
CA LYS A 125 -5.92 -0.48 11.45
C LYS A 125 -6.93 -0.52 10.30
N ARG A 126 -6.43 -0.58 9.07
CA ARG A 126 -7.22 -0.62 7.84
C ARG A 126 -6.49 -1.47 6.82
N ALA A 127 -7.17 -2.41 6.19
CA ALA A 127 -6.60 -3.22 5.12
C ALA A 127 -7.63 -3.41 4.01
N ILE A 128 -7.33 -2.88 2.84
CA ILE A 128 -8.25 -2.85 1.70
C ILE A 128 -7.58 -3.37 0.43
N ALA A 129 -8.37 -4.07 -0.37
CA ALA A 129 -8.02 -4.49 -1.73
C ALA A 129 -9.02 -3.91 -2.72
N ILE A 130 -8.51 -3.35 -3.81
CA ILE A 130 -9.29 -2.61 -4.81
C ILE A 130 -8.96 -3.19 -6.18
N PRO A 131 -9.93 -3.73 -6.93
CA PRO A 131 -9.70 -4.13 -8.31
C PRO A 131 -9.53 -2.88 -9.19
N VAL A 132 -8.48 -2.88 -9.99
CA VAL A 132 -8.21 -1.89 -11.05
C VAL A 132 -8.67 -2.43 -12.39
N SER A 133 -8.47 -3.73 -12.63
CA SER A 133 -8.92 -4.47 -13.82
C SER A 133 -9.34 -5.89 -13.43
N ALA A 134 -9.55 -6.78 -14.41
CA ALA A 134 -9.86 -8.19 -14.15
C ALA A 134 -8.75 -8.94 -13.40
N GLU A 135 -7.50 -8.49 -13.55
CA GLU A 135 -6.32 -9.14 -12.95
C GLU A 135 -5.46 -8.17 -12.13
N ASP A 136 -5.63 -6.86 -12.29
CA ASP A 136 -4.80 -5.87 -11.61
C ASP A 136 -5.52 -5.36 -10.37
N TRP A 137 -4.81 -5.35 -9.24
CA TRP A 137 -5.34 -4.97 -7.94
C TRP A 137 -4.37 -4.04 -7.23
N VAL A 138 -4.93 -3.14 -6.43
CA VAL A 138 -4.15 -2.34 -5.48
C VAL A 138 -4.55 -2.72 -4.06
N LEU A 139 -3.54 -2.93 -3.23
CA LEU A 139 -3.69 -3.19 -1.81
C LEU A 139 -3.18 -1.97 -1.03
N TYR A 140 -3.90 -1.62 0.03
CA TYR A 140 -3.49 -0.60 0.99
C TYR A 140 -3.71 -1.12 2.40
N LEU A 141 -2.63 -1.21 3.18
CA LEU A 141 -2.64 -1.68 4.55
C LEU A 141 -2.05 -0.60 5.44
N GLU A 142 -2.85 -0.03 6.33
CA GLU A 142 -2.43 0.95 7.34
C GLU A 142 -2.22 0.23 8.67
N TYR A 143 -1.02 0.36 9.24
CA TYR A 143 -0.67 -0.21 10.53
C TYR A 143 -0.83 0.82 11.64
N VAL A 144 -1.12 0.35 12.85
CA VAL A 144 -1.00 1.16 14.05
C VAL A 144 0.48 1.12 14.43
N ALA A 145 1.16 2.27 14.50
CA ALA A 145 2.49 2.31 15.09
C ALA A 145 2.39 1.79 16.54
N PRO A 146 3.25 0.84 16.95
CA PRO A 146 3.26 0.31 18.31
C PRO A 146 3.60 1.37 19.36
#